data_AF-A0A523WF94-F1
#
_entry.id   AF-A0A523WF94-F1
#
_cell.length_a   1.000
_cell.length_b   1.000
_cell.length_c   1.000
_cell.angle_alpha   90.00
_cell.angle_beta   90.00
_cell.angle_gamma   90.00
#
_symmetry.space_group_name_H-M   'P 1'
#
loop_
_entity.id
_entity.type
_entity.pdbx_description
1 polymer ?
#
loop_
_entity_poly.entity_id
_entity_poly.type
_entity_poly.pdbx_seq_one_letter_code
_entity_poly.pdbx_strand_id
1 'polypeptide(L)'
;MIRDMTRRIPRSIGSKQVRKIVHQLYVKAGLLKQPRGRMYELRVHSLRKYFKTQMLALGVQPDYVDYMMGHTLDTYHDIQMKGIEFLRNIYAASGLSIRPKTRVSKVEALKEIIRTWGLNPEKILTREALAQEATTYLGFEQKENNQLKTLSKALRDLIRQEATSQMRTVDGEPDGN
;
A
#
# COMPACT_ATOMS: atom_id res chain seq x y z
N MET A 1 2.77 11.35 -29.87
CA MET A 1 3.03 12.74 -29.40
C MET A 1 1.69 13.42 -29.10
N ILE A 2 1.50 14.01 -27.91
CA ILE A 2 0.23 14.66 -27.56
C ILE A 2 0.19 16.05 -28.22
N ARG A 3 -0.86 16.34 -29.00
CA ARG A 3 -0.98 17.54 -29.84
C ARG A 3 -2.00 18.54 -29.31
N ASP A 4 -1.77 19.82 -29.59
CA ASP A 4 -2.77 20.86 -29.37
C ASP A 4 -3.92 20.76 -30.38
N MET A 5 -5.12 20.41 -29.91
CA MET A 5 -6.32 20.30 -30.75
C MET A 5 -7.04 21.64 -30.96
N THR A 6 -6.61 22.72 -30.29
CA THR A 6 -7.23 24.04 -30.41
C THR A 6 -6.74 24.84 -31.62
N ARG A 7 -5.67 24.37 -32.27
CA ARG A 7 -5.06 25.02 -33.44
C ARG A 7 -5.14 24.11 -34.65
N ARG A 8 -5.44 24.72 -35.81
CA ARG A 8 -5.45 24.04 -37.11
C ARG A 8 -4.07 23.51 -37.51
N ILE A 9 -3.01 24.17 -37.07
CA ILE A 9 -1.62 23.73 -37.27
C ILE A 9 -1.17 22.97 -36.02
N PRO A 10 -0.66 21.73 -36.14
CA PRO A 10 -0.21 20.95 -35.01
C PRO A 10 0.94 21.65 -34.31
N ARG A 11 0.73 22.04 -33.04
CA ARG A 11 1.75 22.61 -32.16
C ARG A 11 1.92 21.74 -30.92
N SER A 12 3.08 21.85 -30.30
CA SER A 12 3.32 21.33 -28.96
C SER A 12 2.35 21.99 -27.96
N ILE A 13 1.99 21.23 -26.93
CA ILE A 13 1.04 21.69 -25.92
C ILE A 13 1.72 22.74 -25.03
N GLY A 14 1.09 23.89 -24.90
CA GLY A 14 1.57 24.95 -24.01
C GLY A 14 1.22 24.71 -22.53
N SER A 15 1.95 25.34 -21.62
CA SER A 15 1.69 25.27 -20.17
C SER A 15 0.25 25.65 -19.78
N LYS A 16 -0.32 26.67 -20.43
CA LYS A 16 -1.73 27.08 -20.25
C LYS A 16 -2.71 25.98 -20.62
N GLN A 17 -2.42 25.22 -21.67
CA GLN A 17 -3.27 24.11 -22.12
C GLN A 17 -3.17 22.93 -21.17
N VAL A 18 -1.96 22.56 -20.73
CA VAL A 18 -1.77 21.53 -19.69
C VAL A 18 -2.58 21.89 -18.44
N ARG A 19 -2.50 23.15 -17.99
CA ARG A 19 -3.29 23.63 -16.85
C ARG A 19 -4.80 23.47 -17.07
N LYS A 20 -5.30 23.82 -18.26
CA LYS A 20 -6.73 23.70 -18.61
C LYS A 20 -7.18 22.23 -18.64
N ILE A 21 -6.39 21.35 -19.26
CA ILE A 21 -6.67 19.91 -19.36
C ILE A 21 -6.72 19.28 -17.98
N VAL A 22 -5.70 19.50 -17.15
CA VAL A 22 -5.65 18.96 -15.77
C VAL A 22 -6.81 19.51 -14.94
N HIS A 23 -7.14 20.80 -15.07
CA HIS A 23 -8.28 21.38 -14.37
C HIS A 23 -9.61 20.73 -14.78
N GLN A 24 -9.83 20.52 -16.08
CA GLN A 24 -11.02 19.81 -16.59
C GLN A 24 -11.09 18.37 -16.08
N LEU A 25 -9.95 17.67 -15.98
CA LEU A 25 -9.90 16.33 -15.39
C LEU A 25 -10.30 16.34 -13.92
N TYR A 26 -9.88 17.34 -13.14
CA TYR A 26 -10.32 17.47 -11.75
C TYR A 26 -11.83 17.74 -11.63
N VAL A 27 -12.40 18.54 -12.53
CA VAL A 27 -13.86 18.75 -12.60
C VAL A 27 -14.56 17.41 -12.87
N LYS A 28 -14.12 16.68 -13.91
CA LYS A 28 -14.72 15.38 -14.29
C LYS A 28 -14.61 14.33 -13.19
N ALA A 29 -13.52 14.34 -12.44
CA ALA A 29 -13.31 13.43 -11.31
C ALA A 29 -14.03 13.86 -10.02
N GLY A 30 -14.74 15.00 -10.02
CA GLY A 30 -15.44 15.51 -8.83
C GLY A 30 -14.51 15.93 -7.69
N LEU A 31 -13.22 16.21 -7.98
CA LEU A 31 -12.21 16.50 -6.96
C LEU A 31 -12.17 17.98 -6.56
N LEU A 32 -12.79 18.87 -7.35
CA LEU A 32 -12.80 20.30 -7.07
C LEU A 32 -13.97 20.66 -6.16
N LYS A 33 -13.65 21.24 -5.01
CA LYS A 33 -14.62 21.95 -4.17
C LYS A 33 -14.78 23.39 -4.67
N GLN A 34 -15.90 24.01 -4.31
CA GLN A 34 -16.09 25.44 -4.54
C GLN A 34 -14.91 26.21 -3.92
N PRO A 35 -14.32 27.14 -4.66
CA PRO A 35 -13.14 27.83 -4.18
C PRO A 35 -13.53 28.75 -3.01
N ARG A 36 -12.92 28.55 -1.84
CA ARG A 36 -13.08 29.42 -0.66
C ARG A 36 -12.40 30.80 -0.82
N GLY A 37 -11.96 31.15 -2.02
CA GLY A 37 -11.19 32.37 -2.32
C GLY A 37 -10.81 32.46 -3.80
N ARG A 38 -9.74 33.19 -4.13
CA ARG A 38 -9.34 33.46 -5.53
C ARG A 38 -8.88 32.22 -6.32
N MET A 39 -8.52 31.12 -5.65
CA MET A 39 -7.93 29.95 -6.29
C MET A 39 -8.50 28.63 -5.76
N TYR A 40 -8.58 27.63 -6.64
CA TYR A 40 -8.88 26.25 -6.26
C TYR A 40 -7.76 25.65 -5.40
N GLU A 41 -8.16 24.74 -4.51
CA GLU A 41 -7.26 23.95 -3.65
C GLU A 41 -6.39 22.99 -4.48
N LEU A 42 -6.99 22.28 -5.44
CA LEU A 42 -6.28 21.42 -6.37
C LEU A 42 -5.85 22.16 -7.63
N ARG A 43 -4.56 22.06 -7.95
CA ARG A 43 -3.92 22.64 -9.14
C ARG A 43 -2.89 21.66 -9.70
N VAL A 44 -2.33 21.99 -10.86
CA VAL A 44 -1.22 21.22 -11.47
C VAL A 44 -0.08 21.02 -10.48
N HIS A 45 0.27 22.06 -9.71
CA HIS A 45 1.32 21.98 -8.69
C HIS A 45 0.97 21.03 -7.54
N SER A 46 -0.32 20.79 -7.26
CA SER A 46 -0.77 19.83 -6.25
C SER A 46 -0.42 18.39 -6.64
N LEU A 47 -0.44 18.03 -7.94
CA LEU A 47 0.04 16.70 -8.40
C LEU A 47 1.53 16.52 -8.12
N ARG A 48 2.32 17.57 -8.38
CA ARG A 48 3.76 17.56 -8.12
C ARG A 48 4.06 17.41 -6.62
N LYS A 49 3.31 18.11 -5.76
CA LYS A 49 3.40 17.94 -4.30
C LYS A 49 2.99 16.53 -3.86
N TYR A 50 1.88 16.02 -4.37
CA TYR A 50 1.41 14.65 -4.10
C TYR A 50 2.48 13.61 -4.45
N PHE A 51 3.08 13.71 -5.64
CA PHE A 51 4.18 12.84 -6.04
C PHE A 51 5.34 12.86 -5.02
N LYS A 52 5.83 14.05 -4.65
CA LYS A 52 6.91 14.18 -3.66
C LYS A 52 6.54 13.51 -2.34
N THR A 53 5.39 13.89 -1.79
CA THR A 53 4.93 13.41 -0.48
C THR A 53 4.76 11.90 -0.46
N GLN A 54 4.16 11.31 -1.51
CA GLN A 54 3.94 9.87 -1.55
C GLN A 54 5.23 9.09 -1.75
N MET A 55 6.15 9.56 -2.59
CA MET A 55 7.45 8.89 -2.78
C MET A 55 8.27 8.89 -1.48
N LEU A 56 8.28 10.00 -0.75
CA LEU A 56 8.92 10.10 0.56
C LEU A 56 8.25 9.18 1.60
N ALA A 57 6.91 9.15 1.64
CA ALA A 57 6.16 8.26 2.53
C ALA A 57 6.40 6.77 2.24
N LEU A 58 6.74 6.43 0.99
CA LEU A 58 7.13 5.08 0.58
C LEU A 58 8.61 4.77 0.87
N GLY A 59 9.35 5.69 1.50
CA GLY A 59 10.74 5.48 1.92
C GLY A 59 11.79 5.73 0.84
N VAL A 60 11.42 6.36 -0.29
CA VAL A 60 12.39 6.72 -1.33
C VAL A 60 13.28 7.86 -0.84
N GLN A 61 14.60 7.74 -1.05
CA GLN A 61 15.58 8.75 -0.64
C GLN A 61 15.21 10.13 -1.21
N PRO A 62 15.23 11.20 -0.38
CA PRO A 62 14.82 12.54 -0.79
C PRO A 62 15.51 13.06 -2.05
N ASP A 63 16.81 12.84 -2.17
CA ASP A 63 17.61 13.32 -3.30
C ASP A 63 17.13 12.73 -4.63
N TYR A 64 16.75 11.45 -4.65
CA TYR A 64 16.20 10.83 -5.87
C TYR A 64 14.85 11.43 -6.23
N VAL A 65 14.00 11.70 -5.24
CA VAL A 65 12.69 12.33 -5.46
C VAL A 65 12.86 13.77 -5.97
N ASP A 66 13.78 14.52 -5.37
CA ASP A 66 14.06 15.90 -5.76
C ASP A 66 14.69 15.98 -7.16
N TYR A 67 15.57 15.04 -7.51
CA TYR A 67 16.08 14.90 -8.87
C TYR A 67 14.98 14.56 -9.89
N MET A 68 14.10 13.61 -9.58
CA MET A 68 12.94 13.28 -10.44
C MET A 68 12.01 14.47 -10.64
N MET A 69 11.96 15.39 -9.66
CA MET A 69 11.22 16.64 -9.77
C MET A 69 11.99 17.72 -10.54
N GLY A 70 13.28 17.56 -10.78
CA GLY A 70 14.14 18.58 -11.37
C GLY A 70 14.45 19.72 -10.39
N HIS A 71 14.54 19.43 -9.10
CA HIS A 71 15.12 20.34 -8.12
C HIS A 71 16.66 20.23 -8.13
N THR A 72 17.33 21.32 -7.77
CA THR A 72 18.78 21.35 -7.60
C THR A 72 19.16 20.47 -6.41
N LEU A 73 20.12 19.56 -6.63
CA LEU A 73 20.65 18.66 -5.61
C LEU A 73 21.86 19.27 -4.90
N ASP A 74 22.20 18.70 -3.76
CA ASP A 74 23.49 18.94 -3.13
C ASP A 74 24.63 18.32 -3.95
N THR A 75 25.79 18.97 -3.88
CA THR A 75 26.96 18.81 -4.76
C THR A 75 27.55 17.40 -4.75
N TYR A 76 27.32 16.63 -3.67
CA TYR A 76 28.01 15.37 -3.43
C TYR A 76 27.28 14.11 -3.92
N HIS A 77 26.05 14.24 -4.43
CA HIS A 77 25.27 13.09 -4.86
C HIS A 77 25.04 13.09 -6.38
N ASP A 78 25.94 12.43 -7.10
CA ASP A 78 25.90 12.30 -8.57
C ASP A 78 24.82 11.29 -9.03
N ILE A 79 23.55 11.66 -8.83
CA ILE A 79 22.40 10.87 -9.29
C ILE A 79 22.40 10.71 -10.80
N GLN A 80 22.89 11.72 -11.53
CA GLN A 80 22.96 11.69 -12.99
C GLN A 80 23.83 10.53 -13.51
N MET A 81 24.94 10.22 -12.83
CA MET A 81 25.83 9.12 -13.24
C MET A 81 25.19 7.74 -13.07
N LYS A 82 24.19 7.60 -12.18
CA LYS A 82 23.45 6.34 -11.99
C LYS A 82 22.53 6.00 -13.17
N GLY A 83 22.25 6.98 -14.03
CA GLY A 83 21.44 6.80 -15.23
C GLY A 83 19.92 6.77 -14.97
N ILE A 84 19.16 6.89 -16.05
CA ILE A 84 17.69 7.01 -15.96
C ILE A 84 17.01 5.68 -15.58
N GLU A 85 17.60 4.55 -15.92
CA GLU A 85 17.05 3.22 -15.59
C GLU A 85 17.04 2.96 -14.09
N PHE A 86 18.06 3.44 -13.37
CA PHE A 86 18.10 3.39 -11.92
C PHE A 86 16.88 4.10 -11.29
N LEU A 87 16.56 5.30 -11.78
CA LEU A 87 15.40 6.07 -11.32
C LEU A 87 14.06 5.41 -11.70
N ARG A 88 13.98 4.79 -12.89
CA ARG A 88 12.80 4.01 -13.32
C ARG A 88 12.56 2.82 -12.41
N ASN A 89 13.62 2.10 -12.05
CA ASN A 89 13.55 0.95 -11.14
C ASN A 89 13.10 1.37 -9.74
N ILE A 90 13.63 2.48 -9.20
CA ILE A 90 13.16 3.04 -7.92
C ILE A 90 11.68 3.40 -7.99
N TYR A 91 11.24 4.08 -9.05
CA TYR A 91 9.85 4.45 -9.22
C TYR A 91 8.94 3.21 -9.28
N ALA A 92 9.32 2.19 -10.06
CA ALA A 92 8.57 0.94 -10.17
C ALA A 92 8.51 0.19 -8.83
N ALA A 93 9.65 0.06 -8.14
CA ALA A 93 9.75 -0.63 -6.86
C ALA A 93 8.98 0.07 -5.73
N SER A 94 8.85 1.41 -5.76
CA SER A 94 8.06 2.16 -4.77
C SER A 94 6.59 1.74 -4.73
N GLY A 95 6.07 1.22 -5.85
CA GLY A 95 4.66 0.84 -5.98
C GLY A 95 3.72 2.03 -5.74
N LEU A 96 4.07 3.22 -6.24
CA LEU A 96 3.21 4.40 -6.15
C LEU A 96 1.86 4.12 -6.81
N SER A 97 0.78 4.25 -6.04
CA SER A 97 -0.59 4.02 -6.51
C SER A 97 -1.48 5.19 -6.12
N ILE A 98 -2.41 5.55 -7.01
CA ILE A 98 -3.48 6.53 -6.74
C ILE A 98 -4.66 5.84 -6.04
N ARG A 99 -4.85 4.54 -6.30
CA ARG A 99 -5.85 3.74 -5.59
C ARG A 99 -5.32 3.42 -4.19
N PRO A 100 -6.17 3.42 -3.16
CA PRO A 100 -5.76 2.93 -1.84
C PRO A 100 -5.20 1.52 -2.04
N LYS A 101 -3.94 1.31 -1.62
CA LYS A 101 -3.39 -0.05 -1.57
C LYS A 101 -4.34 -0.83 -0.66
N THR A 102 -4.88 -1.94 -1.16
CA THR A 102 -5.59 -2.90 -0.32
C THR A 102 -4.65 -3.25 0.79
N ARG A 103 -4.90 -2.72 2.00
CA ARG A 103 -4.24 -3.23 3.20
C ARG A 103 -4.54 -4.72 3.14
N VAL A 104 -3.50 -5.56 3.08
CA VAL A 104 -3.69 -7.01 3.23
C VAL A 104 -4.59 -7.15 4.45
N SER A 105 -5.78 -7.74 4.27
CA SER A 105 -6.70 -7.81 5.39
C SER A 105 -5.94 -8.52 6.50
N LYS A 106 -6.02 -8.00 7.72
CA LYS A 106 -5.37 -8.64 8.87
C LYS A 106 -5.78 -10.12 8.97
N VAL A 107 -6.99 -10.43 8.49
CA VAL A 107 -7.52 -11.79 8.36
C VAL A 107 -6.73 -12.59 7.33
N GLU A 108 -6.48 -12.05 6.14
CA GLU A 108 -5.71 -12.73 5.09
C GLU A 108 -4.28 -13.03 5.52
N ALA A 109 -3.62 -12.09 6.20
CA ALA A 109 -2.27 -12.31 6.74
C ALA A 109 -2.25 -13.45 7.77
N LEU A 110 -3.22 -13.49 8.70
CA LEU A 110 -3.34 -14.59 9.67
C LEU A 110 -3.69 -15.92 8.99
N LYS A 111 -4.54 -15.90 7.95
CA LYS A 111 -4.86 -17.10 7.15
C LYS A 111 -3.62 -17.67 6.48
N GLU A 112 -2.73 -16.82 5.94
CA GLU A 112 -1.46 -17.28 5.36
C GLU A 112 -0.55 -17.91 6.40
N ILE A 113 -0.33 -17.28 7.55
CA ILE A 113 0.53 -17.83 8.61
C ILE A 113 0.02 -19.21 9.06
N ILE A 114 -1.28 -19.34 9.30
CA ILE A 114 -1.88 -20.61 9.71
C ILE A 114 -1.74 -21.68 8.62
N ARG A 115 -1.86 -21.31 7.33
CA ARG A 115 -1.59 -22.22 6.20
C ARG A 115 -0.13 -22.65 6.14
N THR A 116 0.82 -21.76 6.40
CA THR A 116 2.25 -22.11 6.43
C THR A 116 2.59 -23.11 7.53
N TRP A 117 1.86 -23.09 8.65
CA TRP A 117 1.94 -24.09 9.71
C TRP A 117 1.10 -25.36 9.43
N GLY A 118 0.61 -25.56 8.21
CA GLY A 118 -0.06 -26.79 7.78
C GLY A 118 -1.54 -26.90 8.17
N LEU A 119 -2.15 -25.83 8.67
CA LEU A 119 -3.55 -25.83 9.09
C LEU A 119 -4.45 -25.12 8.10
N ASN A 120 -5.72 -25.55 8.04
CA ASN A 120 -6.70 -24.91 7.17
C ASN A 120 -7.52 -23.88 7.97
N PRO A 121 -7.33 -22.58 7.75
CA PRO A 121 -8.03 -21.55 8.52
C PRO A 121 -9.54 -21.53 8.26
N GLU A 122 -10.02 -21.96 7.08
CA GLU A 122 -11.46 -22.03 6.81
C GLU A 122 -12.13 -23.08 7.69
N LYS A 123 -11.46 -24.22 7.92
CA LYS A 123 -11.97 -25.27 8.83
C LYS A 123 -12.06 -24.79 10.28
N ILE A 124 -11.11 -23.95 10.71
CA ILE A 124 -11.11 -23.36 12.05
C ILE A 124 -12.29 -22.40 12.20
N LEU A 125 -12.48 -21.52 11.21
CA LEU A 125 -13.57 -20.55 11.21
C LEU A 125 -14.94 -21.23 11.12
N THR A 126 -15.10 -22.30 10.32
CA THR A 126 -16.37 -23.04 10.25
C THR A 126 -16.66 -23.82 11.52
N ARG A 127 -15.66 -24.45 12.13
CA ARG A 127 -15.83 -25.14 13.42
C ARG A 127 -16.27 -24.18 14.52
N GLU A 128 -15.65 -23.00 14.59
CA GLU A 128 -16.04 -21.97 15.55
C GLU A 128 -17.44 -21.43 15.27
N ALA A 129 -17.79 -21.19 13.99
CA ALA A 129 -19.11 -20.71 13.60
C ALA A 129 -20.23 -21.72 13.91
N LEU A 130 -19.93 -23.03 13.89
CA LEU A 130 -20.86 -24.09 14.30
C LEU A 130 -20.94 -24.24 15.82
N ALA A 131 -19.86 -23.93 16.54
CA ALA A 131 -19.82 -23.98 18.01
C ALA A 131 -20.49 -22.75 18.66
N GLN A 132 -20.54 -21.62 17.97
CA GLN A 132 -21.26 -20.43 18.41
C GLN A 132 -22.75 -20.57 18.06
N GLU A 133 -23.62 -20.47 19.07
CA GLU A 133 -25.08 -20.41 18.88
C GLU A 133 -25.46 -19.24 17.97
N ALA A 134 -26.52 -19.38 17.17
CA ALA A 134 -26.94 -18.54 16.04
C ALA A 134 -26.61 -17.04 16.19
N THR A 135 -25.37 -16.67 15.86
CA THR A 135 -24.85 -15.32 16.06
C THR A 135 -25.19 -14.48 14.83
N THR A 136 -26.09 -13.52 14.99
CA THR A 136 -26.42 -12.58 13.92
C THR A 136 -25.45 -11.40 13.98
N TYR A 137 -24.64 -11.25 12.94
CA TYR A 137 -23.69 -10.13 12.83
C TYR A 137 -24.38 -8.89 12.25
N LEU A 138 -24.38 -7.78 12.99
CA LEU A 138 -25.00 -6.51 12.56
C LEU A 138 -24.18 -5.76 11.49
N GLY A 139 -22.94 -6.17 11.19
CA GLY A 139 -22.11 -5.53 10.16
C GLY A 139 -20.82 -6.27 9.79
N PHE A 140 -20.21 -5.87 8.67
CA PHE A 140 -18.98 -6.47 8.12
C PHE A 140 -17.77 -6.37 9.07
N GLU A 141 -17.59 -5.24 9.76
CA GLU A 141 -16.48 -5.06 10.71
C GLU A 141 -16.56 -6.02 11.89
N GLN A 142 -17.77 -6.32 12.37
CA GLN A 142 -17.98 -7.17 13.54
C GLN A 142 -17.67 -8.64 13.20
N LYS A 143 -18.01 -9.06 11.98
CA LYS A 143 -17.63 -10.36 11.43
C LYS A 143 -16.11 -10.47 11.26
N GLU A 144 -15.46 -9.44 10.71
CA GLU A 144 -14.00 -9.42 10.52
C GLU A 144 -13.25 -9.48 11.85
N ASN A 145 -13.68 -8.71 12.86
CA ASN A 145 -13.09 -8.74 14.20
C ASN A 145 -13.25 -10.11 14.89
N ASN A 146 -14.38 -10.78 14.71
CA ASN A 146 -14.56 -12.13 15.26
C ASN A 146 -13.65 -13.14 14.58
N GLN A 147 -13.55 -13.11 13.24
CA GLN A 147 -12.60 -13.95 12.51
C GLN A 147 -11.16 -13.71 12.97
N LEU A 148 -10.77 -12.45 13.17
CA LEU A 148 -9.46 -12.10 13.71
C LEU A 148 -9.21 -12.72 15.09
N LYS A 149 -10.18 -12.60 16.02
CA LYS A 149 -10.04 -13.17 17.37
C LYS A 149 -9.88 -14.69 17.34
N THR A 150 -10.70 -15.38 16.55
CA THR A 150 -10.65 -16.85 16.43
C THR A 150 -9.32 -17.31 15.85
N LEU A 151 -8.88 -16.72 14.74
CA LEU A 151 -7.59 -17.07 14.13
C LEU A 151 -6.41 -16.72 15.04
N SER A 152 -6.46 -15.58 15.75
CA SER A 152 -5.40 -15.20 16.71
C SER A 152 -5.32 -16.16 17.89
N LYS A 153 -6.46 -16.65 18.40
CA LYS A 153 -6.51 -17.64 19.47
C LYS A 153 -5.91 -18.97 18.99
N ALA A 154 -6.34 -19.45 17.82
CA ALA A 154 -5.79 -20.66 17.22
C ALA A 154 -4.27 -20.57 17.02
N LEU A 155 -3.78 -19.42 16.53
CA LEU A 155 -2.35 -19.17 16.38
C LEU A 155 -1.59 -19.24 17.71
N ARG A 156 -2.15 -18.64 18.77
CA ARG A 156 -1.54 -18.67 20.11
C ARG A 156 -1.48 -20.08 20.68
N ASP A 157 -2.53 -20.87 20.47
CA ASP A 157 -2.59 -22.26 20.94
C ASP A 157 -1.56 -23.12 20.21
N LEU A 158 -1.32 -22.89 18.91
CA LEU A 158 -0.29 -23.57 18.14
C LEU A 158 1.12 -23.27 18.65
N ILE A 159 1.44 -21.99 18.84
CA ILE A 159 2.74 -21.58 19.37
C ILE A 159 3.00 -22.23 20.74
N ARG A 160 1.96 -22.29 21.59
CA ARG A 160 2.07 -22.94 22.90
C ARG A 160 2.31 -24.45 22.77
N GLN A 161 1.61 -25.14 21.88
CA GLN A 161 1.78 -26.57 21.64
C GLN A 161 3.17 -26.91 21.10
N GLU A 162 3.69 -26.09 20.18
CA GLU A 162 5.03 -26.26 19.62
C GLU A 162 6.11 -26.04 20.70
N ALA A 163 5.99 -25.00 21.52
CA ALA A 163 6.90 -24.75 22.64
C ALA A 163 6.91 -25.91 23.65
N THR A 164 5.75 -26.48 23.99
CA THR A 164 5.69 -27.67 24.87
C THR A 164 6.22 -28.94 24.23
N SER A 165 6.11 -29.09 22.90
CA SER A 165 6.65 -30.25 22.18
C SER A 165 8.18 -30.21 22.14
N GLN A 166 8.77 -29.02 21.97
CA GLN A 166 10.23 -28.84 22.00
C GLN A 166 10.83 -29.04 23.40
N MET A 167 10.11 -28.71 24.48
CA MET A 167 10.58 -29.01 25.84
C MET A 167 10.64 -30.52 26.12
N ARG A 168 9.68 -31.31 25.62
CA ARG A 168 9.66 -32.77 25.82
C ARG A 168 10.76 -33.52 25.07
N THR A 169 11.31 -32.96 24.00
CA THR A 169 12.43 -33.57 23.25
C THR A 169 13.78 -33.38 23.91
N VAL A 170 13.92 -32.45 24.85
CA VAL A 170 15.19 -32.17 25.55
C VAL A 170 15.35 -33.03 26.82
N ASP A 171 14.25 -33.42 27.46
CA ASP A 171 14.27 -34.24 28.69
C ASP A 171 14.36 -35.76 28.43
N GLY A 172 14.68 -36.17 27.19
CA GLY A 172 14.55 -37.55 26.70
C GLY A 172 15.84 -38.26 26.28
N GLU A 173 17.04 -37.71 26.56
CA GLU A 173 18.30 -38.48 26.46
C GLU A 173 18.55 -39.22 27.78
N PRO A 174 18.42 -40.56 27.85
CA PRO A 174 18.96 -41.31 28.95
C PRO A 174 20.48 -41.40 28.77
N ASP A 175 21.22 -40.86 29.75
CA ASP A 175 22.62 -41.22 29.99
C ASP A 175 22.69 -42.74 30.22
N GLY A 176 22.97 -43.48 29.14
CA GLY A 176 23.20 -44.92 29.13
C GLY A 176 24.68 -45.19 28.92
N ASN A 177 25.35 -45.49 30.03
CA ASN A 177 26.72 -46.01 30.15
C ASN A 177 26.80 -47.47 29.70
#